data_AF-F5L9E4-F1
#
_entry.id   AF-F5L9E4-F1
#
_cell.length_a   1.000
_cell.length_b   1.000
_cell.length_c   1.000
_cell.angle_alpha   90.00
_cell.angle_beta   90.00
_cell.angle_gamma   90.00
#
_symmetry.space_group_name_H-M   'P 1'
#
loop_
_entity.id
_entity.type
_entity.pdbx_description
1 polymer ?
#
loop_
_entity_poly.entity_id
_entity_poly.type
_entity_poly.pdbx_seq_one_letter_code
_entity_poly.pdbx_strand_id
1 'polypeptide(L)'
;MLYTWDGIRNRHIEETRGGSVVSEVKTYKLSPEELEKYRKGTVKTEMEKAEKQELTKEKYLELKQQGKKDKEIAEQHGMSQSKLSMIKRKWDLGGVRVNMQGEEQQKVEAVVNVAAQKEKSRVTELEKEVTKWKEMAQQFKEEVERLKRECESYQLKYEKIKEALKVLL
;
A
#
# COMPACT_ATOMS: atom_id res chain seq x y z
N MET A 1 -9.50 19.59 -60.99
CA MET A 1 -8.97 20.09 -59.70
C MET A 1 -8.54 18.87 -58.89
N LEU A 2 -7.23 18.65 -58.83
CA LEU A 2 -6.59 17.50 -58.19
C LEU A 2 -6.15 17.92 -56.79
N TYR A 3 -6.64 17.23 -55.74
CA TYR A 3 -6.12 17.41 -54.38
C TYR A 3 -4.92 16.49 -54.17
N THR A 4 -3.77 17.11 -53.93
CA THR A 4 -2.50 16.48 -53.59
C THR A 4 -2.51 15.95 -52.16
N TRP A 5 -2.06 14.70 -52.00
CA TRP A 5 -1.86 14.02 -50.72
C TRP A 5 -0.73 14.69 -49.93
N ASP A 6 -1.05 15.27 -48.77
CA ASP A 6 -0.05 15.82 -47.85
C ASP A 6 0.68 14.70 -47.10
N GLY A 7 2.01 14.76 -47.18
CA GLY A 7 2.93 13.73 -46.71
C GLY A 7 2.97 13.59 -45.18
N ILE A 8 2.79 12.36 -44.72
CA ILE A 8 3.15 11.92 -43.38
C ILE A 8 4.69 11.90 -43.31
N ARG A 9 5.26 12.91 -42.66
CA ARG A 9 6.69 12.95 -42.30
C ARG A 9 6.99 11.89 -41.25
N ASN A 10 7.57 10.76 -41.67
CA ASN A 10 8.34 9.89 -40.79
C ASN A 10 9.54 10.66 -40.25
N ARG A 11 9.49 11.03 -38.97
CA ARG A 11 10.57 11.70 -38.25
C ARG A 11 11.23 10.68 -37.32
N HIS A 12 12.55 10.56 -37.46
CA HIS A 12 13.49 9.84 -36.60
C HIS A 12 13.51 8.31 -36.67
N ILE A 13 14.30 7.80 -37.62
CA ILE A 13 15.26 6.74 -37.32
C ILE A 13 16.61 7.26 -37.85
N GLU A 14 17.32 8.00 -37.01
CA GLU A 14 18.71 8.36 -37.26
C GLU A 14 19.56 7.80 -36.11
N GLU A 15 20.71 7.24 -36.51
CA GLU A 15 21.89 6.95 -35.68
C GLU A 15 21.85 5.73 -34.75
N THR A 16 21.91 4.54 -35.35
CA THR A 16 22.92 3.57 -34.92
C THR A 16 23.94 3.37 -36.03
N ARG A 17 25.10 4.00 -35.81
CA ARG A 17 26.33 3.87 -36.59
C ARG A 17 26.76 2.41 -36.71
N GLY A 18 26.84 1.91 -37.94
CA GLY A 18 28.10 1.38 -38.49
C GLY A 18 28.73 0.14 -37.85
N GLY A 19 27.97 -0.76 -37.23
CA GLY A 19 28.44 -2.11 -36.96
C GLY A 19 28.23 -3.00 -38.18
N SER A 20 29.27 -3.29 -38.97
CA SER A 20 29.24 -4.38 -39.95
C SER A 20 29.10 -5.69 -39.18
N VAL A 21 27.86 -6.10 -38.91
CA VAL A 21 27.58 -7.42 -38.36
C VAL A 21 27.84 -8.41 -39.48
N VAL A 22 29.03 -9.02 -39.48
CA VAL A 22 29.32 -10.20 -40.30
C VAL A 22 28.46 -11.33 -39.73
N SER A 23 27.19 -11.38 -40.12
CA SER A 23 26.31 -12.48 -39.73
C SER A 23 26.74 -13.70 -40.53
N GLU A 24 27.49 -14.61 -39.90
CA GLU A 24 27.75 -15.93 -40.46
C GLU A 24 26.41 -16.63 -40.69
N VAL A 25 26.05 -16.78 -41.97
CA VAL A 25 24.85 -17.51 -42.37
C VAL A 25 25.13 -18.99 -42.17
N LYS A 26 24.72 -19.53 -41.01
CA LYS A 26 24.75 -20.97 -40.77
C LYS A 26 23.63 -21.63 -41.56
N THR A 27 23.99 -22.36 -42.61
CA THR A 27 23.06 -23.18 -43.37
C THR A 27 22.93 -24.55 -42.71
N TYR A 28 21.77 -24.81 -42.12
CA TYR A 28 21.43 -26.12 -41.60
C TYR A 28 20.71 -26.92 -42.69
N LYS A 29 21.20 -28.13 -42.98
CA LYS A 29 20.47 -29.09 -43.81
C LYS A 29 19.49 -29.83 -42.92
N LEU A 30 18.24 -29.37 -42.91
CA LEU A 30 17.14 -30.09 -42.27
C LEU A 30 16.90 -31.41 -43.00
N SER A 31 16.62 -32.47 -42.25
CA SER A 31 16.27 -33.76 -42.86
C SER A 31 14.91 -33.66 -43.58
N PRO A 32 14.63 -34.52 -44.57
CA PRO A 32 13.33 -34.54 -45.24
C PRO A 32 12.14 -34.68 -44.28
N GLU A 33 12.32 -35.46 -43.19
CA GLU A 33 11.30 -35.67 -42.17
C GLU A 33 11.03 -34.41 -41.33
N GLU A 34 12.06 -33.60 -41.05
CA GLU A 34 11.90 -32.34 -40.33
C GLU A 34 11.23 -31.28 -41.21
N LEU A 35 11.57 -31.23 -42.50
CA LEU A 35 10.96 -30.32 -43.47
C LEU A 35 9.45 -30.58 -43.64
N GLU A 36 9.01 -31.82 -43.50
CA GLU A 36 7.59 -32.18 -43.59
C GLU A 36 6.77 -31.66 -42.40
N LYS A 37 7.38 -31.54 -41.21
CA LYS A 37 6.75 -30.92 -40.03
C LYS A 37 6.43 -29.44 -40.25
N TYR A 38 7.31 -28.72 -40.94
CA TYR A 38 7.09 -27.31 -41.30
C TYR A 38 6.06 -27.16 -42.44
N ARG A 39 6.06 -28.07 -43.43
CA ARG A 39 5.09 -28.04 -44.53
C ARG A 39 3.64 -28.33 -44.09
N LYS A 40 3.45 -29.16 -43.07
CA LYS A 40 2.10 -29.51 -42.55
C LYS A 40 1.52 -28.48 -41.58
N GLY A 41 2.21 -27.36 -41.32
CA GLY A 41 1.71 -26.29 -40.44
C GLY A 41 1.53 -26.70 -38.98
N THR A 42 2.11 -27.82 -38.57
CA THR A 42 1.96 -28.43 -37.25
C THR A 42 3.09 -28.07 -36.28
N VAL A 43 3.86 -27.01 -36.55
CA VAL A 43 4.65 -26.36 -35.50
C VAL A 43 3.75 -25.34 -34.81
N LYS A 44 2.71 -25.84 -34.12
CA LYS A 44 2.11 -25.08 -33.02
C LYS A 44 3.10 -25.19 -31.88
N THR A 45 3.93 -24.16 -31.73
CA THR A 45 4.84 -23.99 -30.59
C THR A 45 4.09 -24.35 -29.31
N GLU A 46 4.51 -25.42 -28.63
CA GLU A 46 3.84 -25.91 -27.41
C GLU A 46 3.81 -24.85 -26.29
N MET A 47 4.58 -23.77 -26.44
CA MET A 47 4.49 -22.55 -25.63
C MET A 47 3.12 -21.83 -25.70
N GLU A 48 2.27 -22.05 -26.71
CA GLU A 48 0.96 -21.38 -26.80
C GLU A 48 -0.20 -22.13 -26.11
N LYS A 49 0.07 -23.31 -25.55
CA LYS A 49 -0.95 -24.14 -24.88
C LYS A 49 -0.84 -24.15 -23.36
N ALA A 50 -0.18 -23.15 -22.77
CA ALA A 50 -0.47 -22.79 -21.39
C ALA A 50 -1.95 -22.38 -21.34
N GLU A 51 -2.74 -23.10 -20.54
CA GLU A 51 -4.16 -22.89 -20.32
C GLU A 51 -4.46 -21.40 -20.15
N LYS A 52 -4.89 -20.75 -21.23
CA LYS A 52 -5.37 -19.38 -21.22
C LYS A 52 -6.66 -19.41 -20.42
N GLN A 53 -6.56 -19.29 -19.09
CA GLN A 53 -7.71 -19.09 -18.23
C GLN A 53 -8.49 -17.92 -18.80
N GLU A 54 -9.69 -18.21 -19.30
CA GLU A 54 -10.56 -17.20 -19.86
C GLU A 54 -10.85 -16.18 -18.77
N LEU A 55 -10.49 -14.92 -19.02
CA LEU A 55 -10.80 -13.84 -18.11
C LEU A 55 -12.33 -13.73 -18.04
N THR A 56 -12.90 -13.91 -16.84
CA THR A 56 -14.32 -13.72 -16.58
C THR A 56 -14.61 -12.26 -16.20
N LYS A 57 -15.87 -11.85 -16.33
CA LYS A 57 -16.31 -10.48 -16.00
C LYS A 57 -16.03 -10.13 -14.53
N GLU A 58 -16.32 -11.05 -13.62
CA GLU A 58 -16.13 -10.88 -12.18
C GLU A 58 -14.65 -10.68 -11.83
N LYS A 59 -13.78 -11.54 -12.36
CA LYS A 59 -12.34 -11.44 -12.12
C LYS A 59 -11.73 -10.15 -12.67
N TYR A 60 -12.22 -9.66 -13.81
CA TYR A 60 -11.82 -8.36 -14.34
C TYR A 60 -12.23 -7.22 -13.38
N LEU A 61 -13.44 -7.26 -12.81
CA LEU A 61 -13.92 -6.25 -11.86
C LEU A 61 -13.13 -6.29 -10.54
N GLU A 62 -12.81 -7.47 -10.02
CA GLU A 62 -11.94 -7.62 -8.83
C GLU A 62 -10.55 -7.00 -9.06
N LEU A 63 -9.91 -7.31 -10.19
CA LEU A 63 -8.61 -6.75 -10.55
C LEU A 63 -8.69 -5.23 -10.73
N LYS A 64 -9.84 -4.71 -11.18
CA LYS A 64 -10.10 -3.28 -11.25
C LYS A 64 -10.29 -2.62 -9.89
N GLN A 65 -10.96 -3.28 -8.95
CA GLN A 65 -11.08 -2.80 -7.57
C GLN A 65 -9.72 -2.77 -6.86
N GLN A 66 -8.82 -3.69 -7.20
CA GLN A 66 -7.42 -3.67 -6.76
C GLN A 66 -6.56 -2.57 -7.43
N GLY A 67 -7.14 -1.76 -8.31
CA GLY A 67 -6.44 -0.66 -8.98
C GLY A 67 -5.58 -1.05 -10.18
N LYS A 68 -5.65 -2.29 -10.67
CA LYS A 68 -4.82 -2.72 -11.81
C LYS A 68 -5.23 -2.04 -13.12
N LYS A 69 -4.23 -1.70 -13.93
CA LYS A 69 -4.43 -1.09 -15.26
C LYS A 69 -4.82 -2.16 -16.28
N ASP A 70 -5.55 -1.77 -17.33
CA ASP A 70 -5.94 -2.68 -18.43
C ASP A 70 -4.72 -3.32 -19.10
N LYS A 71 -3.58 -2.60 -19.11
CA LYS A 71 -2.30 -3.11 -19.60
C LYS A 71 -1.82 -4.32 -18.80
N GLU A 72 -1.76 -4.17 -17.48
CA GLU A 72 -1.29 -5.20 -16.54
C GLU A 72 -2.23 -6.41 -16.54
N ILE A 73 -3.55 -6.18 -16.59
CA ILE A 73 -4.54 -7.26 -16.65
C ILE A 73 -4.38 -8.08 -17.93
N ALA A 74 -4.14 -7.43 -19.08
CA ALA A 74 -3.95 -8.14 -20.33
C ALA A 74 -2.65 -8.94 -20.37
N GLU A 75 -1.55 -8.37 -19.85
CA GLU A 75 -0.26 -9.05 -19.73
C GLU A 75 -0.36 -10.27 -18.81
N GLN A 76 -1.01 -10.12 -17.66
CA GLN A 76 -1.20 -11.21 -16.68
C GLN A 76 -1.99 -12.40 -17.27
N HIS A 77 -2.94 -12.13 -18.17
CA HIS A 77 -3.75 -13.15 -18.83
C HIS A 77 -3.25 -13.52 -20.24
N GLY A 78 -2.05 -13.06 -20.63
CA GLY A 78 -1.43 -13.38 -21.92
C GLY A 78 -2.31 -13.00 -23.13
N MET A 79 -3.03 -11.88 -23.05
CA MET A 79 -3.90 -11.40 -24.11
C MET A 79 -3.50 -10.02 -24.63
N SER A 80 -3.82 -9.75 -25.89
CA SER A 80 -3.59 -8.42 -26.46
C SER A 80 -4.60 -7.40 -25.93
N GLN A 81 -4.21 -6.13 -25.90
CA GLN A 81 -5.10 -5.01 -25.54
C GLN A 81 -6.37 -4.98 -26.38
N SER A 82 -6.25 -5.25 -27.69
CA SER A 82 -7.39 -5.31 -28.60
C SER A 82 -8.37 -6.43 -28.22
N LYS A 83 -7.86 -7.60 -27.81
CA LYS A 83 -8.69 -8.72 -27.35
C LYS A 83 -9.42 -8.35 -26.06
N LEU A 84 -8.73 -7.76 -25.09
CA LEU A 84 -9.35 -7.29 -23.85
C LEU A 84 -10.44 -6.23 -24.13
N SER A 85 -10.18 -5.30 -25.05
CA SER A 85 -11.17 -4.28 -25.44
C SER A 85 -12.43 -4.89 -26.06
N MET A 86 -12.31 -5.93 -26.89
CA MET A 86 -13.47 -6.62 -27.46
C MET A 86 -14.26 -7.35 -26.37
N ILE A 87 -13.58 -8.02 -25.44
CA ILE A 87 -14.23 -8.72 -24.32
C ILE A 87 -14.98 -7.72 -23.42
N LYS A 88 -14.37 -6.58 -23.10
CA LYS A 88 -15.02 -5.50 -22.33
C LYS A 88 -16.28 -4.98 -23.00
N ARG A 89 -16.27 -4.82 -24.33
CA ARG A 89 -17.47 -4.43 -25.09
C ARG A 89 -18.56 -5.49 -25.00
N LYS A 90 -18.22 -6.78 -25.07
CA LYS A 90 -19.19 -7.88 -24.88
C LYS A 90 -19.82 -7.88 -23.49
N TRP A 91 -19.11 -7.42 -22.47
CA TRP A 91 -19.62 -7.31 -21.10
C TRP A 91 -20.30 -5.99 -20.76
N ASP A 92 -20.41 -5.10 -21.75
CA ASP A 92 -20.93 -3.73 -21.62
C ASP A 92 -20.14 -2.87 -20.61
N LEU A 93 -18.83 -3.14 -20.49
CA LEU A 93 -17.89 -2.38 -19.68
C LEU A 93 -17.09 -1.36 -20.51
N GLY A 94 -17.55 -1.08 -21.73
CA GLY A 94 -16.95 -0.09 -22.62
C GLY A 94 -17.20 1.32 -22.10
N GLY A 95 -16.18 1.97 -21.54
CA GLY A 95 -16.30 3.34 -21.03
C GLY A 95 -16.40 3.46 -19.51
N VAL A 96 -16.34 2.35 -18.77
CA VAL A 96 -16.21 2.39 -17.30
C VAL A 96 -14.83 2.97 -16.96
N ARG A 97 -14.77 4.30 -16.77
CA ARG A 97 -13.69 4.96 -16.05
C ARG A 97 -13.89 4.63 -14.58
N VAL A 98 -13.28 3.53 -14.13
CA VAL A 98 -13.08 3.35 -12.70
C VAL A 98 -12.13 4.48 -12.29
N ASN A 99 -12.66 5.49 -11.59
CA ASN A 99 -11.86 6.58 -11.07
C ASN A 99 -10.67 5.97 -10.33
N MET A 100 -9.45 6.25 -10.83
CA MET A 100 -8.21 5.76 -10.25
C MET A 100 -7.98 6.44 -8.90
N GLN A 101 -8.68 5.97 -7.87
CA GLN A 101 -8.49 6.44 -6.48
C GLN A 101 -7.20 5.91 -5.84
N GLY A 102 -6.40 5.10 -6.55
CA GLY A 102 -5.20 4.45 -5.98
C GLY A 102 -4.05 5.39 -5.62
N GLU A 103 -3.85 6.50 -6.34
CA GLU A 103 -2.79 7.47 -5.99
C GLU A 103 -3.22 8.45 -4.90
N GLU A 104 -4.52 8.72 -4.79
CA GLU A 104 -5.08 9.55 -3.72
C GLU A 104 -5.15 8.76 -2.40
N GLN A 105 -5.45 7.46 -2.47
CA GLN A 105 -5.42 6.55 -1.32
C GLN A 105 -4.02 6.43 -0.69
N GLN A 106 -2.95 6.34 -1.49
CA GLN A 106 -1.58 6.28 -0.94
C GLN A 106 -1.16 7.59 -0.24
N LYS A 107 -1.60 8.75 -0.72
CA LYS A 107 -1.35 10.03 -0.04
C LYS A 107 -2.15 10.16 1.25
N VAL A 108 -3.40 9.72 1.25
CA VAL A 108 -4.25 9.73 2.46
C VAL A 108 -3.66 8.80 3.52
N GLU A 109 -3.18 7.61 3.15
CA GLU A 109 -2.59 6.65 4.08
C GLU A 109 -1.29 7.18 4.71
N ALA A 110 -0.44 7.87 3.94
CA ALA A 110 0.75 8.54 4.47
C ALA A 110 0.41 9.65 5.48
N VAL A 111 -0.59 10.49 5.18
CA VAL A 111 -1.04 11.57 6.08
C VAL A 111 -1.65 11.00 7.36
N VAL A 112 -2.43 9.92 7.26
CA VAL A 112 -3.02 9.24 8.42
C VAL A 112 -1.94 8.64 9.32
N ASN A 113 -0.88 8.04 8.75
CA ASN A 113 0.22 7.49 9.55
C ASN A 113 1.01 8.57 10.31
N VAL A 114 1.27 9.72 9.69
CA VAL A 114 1.94 10.84 10.37
C VAL A 114 1.07 11.39 11.50
N ALA A 115 -0.24 11.53 11.27
CA ALA A 115 -1.19 11.96 12.31
C ALA A 115 -1.26 10.95 13.47
N ALA A 116 -1.31 9.65 13.18
CA ALA A 116 -1.32 8.59 14.18
C ALA A 116 -0.03 8.56 15.01
N GLN A 117 1.13 8.81 14.38
CA GLN A 117 2.41 8.88 15.10
C GLN A 117 2.48 10.09 16.02
N LYS A 118 1.98 11.25 15.57
CA LYS A 118 1.89 12.45 16.38
C LYS A 118 0.98 12.23 17.60
N GLU A 119 -0.19 11.61 17.40
CA GLU A 119 -1.10 11.33 18.50
C GLU A 119 -0.51 10.34 19.51
N LYS A 120 0.19 9.29 19.04
CA LYS A 120 0.92 8.38 19.93
C LYS A 120 1.95 9.11 20.79
N SER A 121 2.74 10.02 20.22
CA SER A 121 3.72 10.79 21.01
C SER A 121 3.06 11.64 22.09
N ARG A 122 1.94 12.29 21.76
CA ARG A 122 1.16 13.09 22.71
C ARG A 122 0.58 12.23 23.84
N VAL A 123 0.05 11.04 23.52
CA VAL A 123 -0.45 10.10 24.53
C VAL A 123 0.67 9.69 25.48
N THR A 124 1.87 9.36 24.97
CA THR A 124 3.00 8.98 25.83
C THR A 124 3.49 10.11 26.73
N GLU A 125 3.34 11.38 26.32
CA GLU A 125 3.68 12.53 27.14
C GLU A 125 2.65 12.75 28.26
N LEU A 126 1.36 12.68 27.93
CA LEU A 126 0.27 12.75 28.90
C LEU A 126 0.35 11.62 29.94
N GLU A 127 0.73 10.41 29.54
CA GLU A 127 0.94 9.29 30.47
C GLU A 127 2.01 9.61 31.52
N LYS A 128 3.13 10.25 31.12
CA LYS A 128 4.18 10.67 32.05
C LYS A 128 3.72 11.77 33.00
N GLU A 129 2.90 12.70 32.53
CA GLU A 129 2.31 13.72 33.40
C GLU A 129 1.36 13.09 34.42
N VAL A 130 0.51 12.16 33.97
CA VAL A 130 -0.42 11.43 34.85
C VAL A 130 0.33 10.64 35.92
N THR A 131 1.46 10.00 35.61
CA THR A 131 2.26 9.30 36.62
C THR A 131 2.86 10.29 37.63
N LYS A 132 3.39 11.42 37.16
CA LYS A 132 3.94 12.47 38.03
C LYS A 132 2.88 13.04 39.00
N TRP A 133 1.68 13.31 38.50
CA TRP A 133 0.58 13.79 39.35
C TRP A 133 0.12 12.75 40.37
N LYS A 134 0.12 11.46 40.01
CA LYS A 134 -0.18 10.37 40.95
C LYS A 134 0.85 10.27 42.08
N GLU A 135 2.14 10.38 41.76
CA GLU A 135 3.22 10.40 42.75
C GLU A 135 3.09 11.60 43.69
N MET A 136 2.83 12.79 43.15
CA MET A 136 2.63 14.00 43.94
C MET A 136 1.40 13.88 44.85
N ALA A 137 0.28 13.34 44.35
CA ALA A 137 -0.91 13.09 45.15
C ALA A 137 -0.65 12.08 46.29
N GLN A 138 0.16 11.06 46.04
CA GLN A 138 0.56 10.08 47.04
C GLN A 138 1.42 10.72 48.14
N GLN A 139 2.39 11.57 47.77
CA GLN A 139 3.19 12.33 48.73
C GLN A 139 2.33 13.26 49.60
N PHE A 140 1.39 13.99 48.99
CA PHE A 140 0.46 14.83 49.74
C PHE A 140 -0.42 14.02 50.70
N LYS A 141 -0.85 12.83 50.29
CA LYS A 141 -1.62 11.93 51.16
C LYS A 141 -0.81 11.49 52.39
N GLU A 142 0.45 11.12 52.20
CA GLU A 142 1.35 10.74 53.28
C GLU A 142 1.63 11.92 54.23
N GLU A 143 1.80 13.12 53.68
CA GLU A 143 1.99 14.35 54.45
C GLU A 143 0.78 14.70 55.32
N VAL A 144 -0.43 14.58 54.76
CA VAL A 144 -1.68 14.78 55.52
C VAL A 144 -1.80 13.79 56.67
N GLU A 145 -1.48 12.51 56.43
CA GLU A 145 -1.48 11.49 57.50
C GLU A 145 -0.42 11.76 58.57
N ARG A 146 0.75 12.28 58.19
CA ARG A 146 1.79 12.70 59.13
C ARG A 146 1.29 13.82 60.03
N LEU A 147 0.76 14.91 59.45
CA LEU A 147 0.24 16.05 60.19
C LEU A 147 -0.94 15.66 61.10
N LYS A 148 -1.78 14.72 60.66
CA LYS A 148 -2.87 14.18 61.48
C LYS A 148 -2.36 13.53 62.77
N ARG A 149 -1.32 12.69 62.69
CA ARG A 149 -0.69 12.06 63.86
C ARG A 149 -0.04 13.08 64.80
N GLU A 150 0.58 14.11 64.24
CA GLU A 150 1.14 15.21 65.03
C GLU A 150 0.05 15.95 65.80
N CYS A 151 -1.07 16.30 65.13
CA CYS A 151 -2.23 16.90 65.77
C CYS A 151 -2.79 16.03 66.91
N GLU A 152 -2.94 14.72 66.69
CA GLU A 152 -3.37 13.77 67.73
C GLU A 152 -2.40 13.74 68.93
N SER A 153 -1.08 13.79 68.66
CA SER A 153 -0.05 13.87 69.71
C SER A 153 -0.17 15.15 70.54
N TYR A 154 -0.37 16.30 69.88
CA TYR A 154 -0.57 17.58 70.57
C TYR A 154 -1.85 17.60 71.38
N GLN A 155 -2.95 17.04 70.87
CA GLN A 155 -4.20 16.91 71.61
C GLN A 155 -4.01 16.07 72.88
N LEU A 156 -3.29 14.95 72.80
CA LEU A 156 -3.01 14.13 73.97
C LEU A 156 -2.17 14.88 75.03
N LYS A 157 -1.15 15.62 74.60
CA LYS A 157 -0.33 16.45 75.51
C LYS A 157 -1.18 17.52 76.20
N TYR A 158 -2.07 18.17 75.45
CA TYR A 158 -2.98 19.18 75.98
C TYR A 158 -3.91 18.60 77.05
N GLU A 159 -4.56 17.46 76.81
CA GLU A 159 -5.43 16.84 77.81
C GLU A 159 -4.67 16.41 79.07
N LYS A 160 -3.43 15.89 78.95
CA LYS A 160 -2.58 15.59 80.13
C LYS A 160 -2.28 16.82 80.97
N ILE A 161 -1.95 17.95 80.34
CA ILE A 161 -1.68 19.21 81.05
C ILE A 161 -2.95 19.70 81.74
N LYS A 162 -4.09 19.65 81.05
CA LYS A 162 -5.40 20.04 81.57
C LYS A 162 -5.82 19.18 82.77
N GLU A 163 -5.57 17.88 82.74
CA GLU A 163 -5.79 16.99 83.90
C GLU A 163 -4.88 17.34 85.06
N ALA A 164 -3.59 17.59 84.82
CA ALA A 164 -2.66 18.00 85.87
C ALA A 164 -3.09 19.32 86.54
N LEU A 165 -3.58 20.29 85.77
CA LEU A 165 -4.09 21.55 86.30
C LEU A 165 -5.35 21.37 87.16
N LYS A 166 -6.22 20.41 86.83
CA LYS A 166 -7.41 20.08 87.65
C LYS A 166 -7.07 19.52 89.03
N VAL A 167 -5.89 18.92 89.20
CA VAL A 167 -5.45 18.38 90.49
C VAL A 167 -4.84 19.46 91.39
N LEU A 168 -4.33 20.54 90.78
CA LEU A 168 -3.69 21.64 91.51
C LEU A 168 -4.66 22.71 92.02
N LEU A 169 -5.84 22.83 91.40
CA LEU A 169 -6.92 23.74 91.79
C LEU A 169 -7.91 23.05 92.73
#